data_AF-A0A2A4YAJ5-F1
#
_entry.id   AF-A0A2A4YAJ5-F1
#
_cell.length_a   1.000
_cell.length_b   1.000
_cell.length_c   1.000
_cell.angle_alpha   90.00
_cell.angle_beta   90.00
_cell.angle_gamma   90.00
#
_symmetry.space_group_name_H-M   'P 1'
#
loop_
_entity.id
_entity.type
_entity.pdbx_description
1 polymer ?
#
loop_
_entity_poly.entity_id
_entity_poly.type
_entity_poly.pdbx_seq_one_letter_code
_entity_poly.pdbx_strand_id
1 'polypeptide(L)'
;MTSLPYRSQKPIILQECGHPSSTVNNSSESRQAGFISAVFSAWDTHSDRPQLIDMTWQYDVDMATVDQWVIDFGLSGSANEMEFRGYLGALGLSNNDGTEKPALQRLRDELQARDWNI
;
A
#
# COMPACT_ATOMS: atom_id res chain seq x y z
N MET A 1 -6.70 27.59 28.73
CA MET A 1 -6.12 27.51 27.37
C MET A 1 -5.17 26.33 27.34
N THR A 2 -5.61 25.19 26.81
CA THR A 2 -4.75 24.03 26.59
C THR A 2 -3.89 24.29 25.36
N SER A 3 -2.59 24.43 25.54
CA SER A 3 -1.64 24.50 24.43
C SER A 3 -1.74 23.23 23.61
N LEU A 4 -2.02 23.36 22.31
CA LEU A 4 -1.93 22.24 21.38
C LEU A 4 -0.50 21.66 21.43
N PRO A 5 -0.33 20.32 21.39
CA PRO A 5 1.00 19.71 21.43
C PRO A 5 1.85 20.19 20.25
N TYR A 6 3.16 20.31 20.49
CA TYR A 6 4.16 20.68 19.48
C TYR A 6 3.99 19.82 18.21
N ARG A 7 3.57 20.46 17.11
CA ARG A 7 3.43 19.82 15.80
C ARG A 7 4.74 20.03 15.04
N SER A 8 5.52 18.96 14.91
CA SER A 8 6.77 18.97 14.13
C SER A 8 6.53 19.58 12.75
N GLN A 9 7.43 20.48 12.33
CA GLN A 9 7.43 21.14 11.02
C GLN A 9 8.16 20.33 9.95
N LYS A 10 8.69 19.15 10.30
CA LYS A 10 9.36 18.29 9.31
C LYS A 10 8.33 17.77 8.30
N PRO A 11 8.70 17.68 7.02
CA PRO A 11 7.83 17.11 5.99
C PRO A 11 7.51 15.65 6.30
N ILE A 12 6.33 15.20 5.87
CA ILE A 12 5.94 13.80 5.95
C ILE A 12 6.08 13.19 4.55
N ILE A 13 6.76 12.05 4.49
CA ILE A 13 6.87 11.22 3.29
C ILE A 13 6.31 9.85 3.67
N LEU A 14 5.35 9.36 2.90
CA LEU A 14 4.84 7.99 3.03
C LEU A 14 5.61 7.12 2.04
N GLN A 15 6.59 6.37 2.55
CA GLN A 15 7.35 5.40 1.77
C GLN A 15 6.68 4.03 1.85
N GLU A 16 6.73 3.26 0.76
CA GLU A 16 6.20 1.90 0.70
C GLU A 16 4.74 1.81 1.21
N CYS A 17 3.91 2.75 0.75
CA CYS A 17 2.50 2.81 1.11
C CYS A 17 1.75 1.69 0.40
N GLY A 18 1.12 0.78 1.14
CA GLY A 18 0.49 -0.39 0.54
C GLY A 18 -0.48 -1.09 1.47
N HIS A 19 -1.36 -1.88 0.86
CA HIS A 19 -2.30 -2.75 1.54
C HIS A 19 -2.38 -4.06 0.77
N PRO A 20 -2.06 -5.21 1.36
CA PRO A 20 -2.08 -6.49 0.64
C PRO A 20 -3.53 -6.84 0.25
N SER A 21 -3.74 -7.42 -0.92
CA SER A 21 -5.05 -7.89 -1.37
C SER A 21 -5.36 -9.35 -1.02
N SER A 22 -4.41 -10.07 -0.41
CA SER A 22 -4.53 -11.51 -0.12
C SER A 22 -5.61 -11.84 0.92
N THR A 23 -6.42 -12.85 0.62
CA THR A 23 -7.44 -13.37 1.55
C THR A 23 -6.85 -14.01 2.80
N VAL A 24 -5.60 -14.50 2.73
CA VAL A 24 -4.85 -15.03 3.89
C VAL A 24 -4.69 -13.94 4.96
N ASN A 25 -4.55 -12.67 4.55
CA ASN A 25 -4.46 -11.53 5.45
C ASN A 25 -5.84 -10.94 5.83
N ASN A 26 -6.92 -11.71 5.69
CA ASN A 26 -8.30 -11.22 5.85
C ASN A 26 -8.62 -9.99 4.99
N SER A 27 -8.00 -9.91 3.81
CA SER A 27 -8.12 -8.79 2.87
C SER A 27 -8.84 -9.21 1.58
N SER A 28 -8.89 -8.28 0.64
CA SER A 28 -9.40 -8.45 -0.71
C SER A 28 -8.87 -7.34 -1.61
N GLU A 29 -8.99 -7.52 -2.93
CA GLU A 29 -8.73 -6.44 -3.89
C GLU A 29 -9.64 -5.21 -3.69
N SER A 30 -10.90 -5.44 -3.28
CA SER A 30 -11.81 -4.34 -2.95
C SER A 30 -11.35 -3.54 -1.73
N ARG A 31 -10.77 -4.20 -0.71
CA ARG A 31 -10.16 -3.52 0.44
C ARG A 31 -8.90 -2.77 0.05
N GLN A 32 -8.08 -3.32 -0.84
CA GLN A 32 -6.91 -2.62 -1.38
C GLN A 32 -7.33 -1.35 -2.14
N ALA A 33 -8.37 -1.39 -2.98
CA ALA A 33 -8.90 -0.19 -3.61
C ALA A 33 -9.48 0.82 -2.59
N GLY A 34 -10.17 0.33 -1.56
CA GLY A 34 -10.64 1.15 -0.44
C GLY A 34 -9.49 1.85 0.30
N PHE A 35 -8.34 1.18 0.45
CA PHE A 35 -7.14 1.77 1.03
C PHE A 35 -6.60 2.93 0.20
N ILE A 36 -6.56 2.82 -1.14
CA ILE A 36 -6.17 3.95 -2.01
C ILE A 36 -7.03 5.18 -1.71
N SER A 37 -8.36 4.98 -1.66
CA SER A 37 -9.32 6.02 -1.30
C SER A 37 -8.98 6.68 0.04
N ALA A 38 -8.65 5.87 1.05
CA ALA A 38 -8.34 6.34 2.39
C ALA A 38 -7.02 7.12 2.44
N VAL A 39 -6.01 6.70 1.68
CA VAL A 39 -4.73 7.42 1.55
C VAL A 39 -4.95 8.82 0.99
N PHE A 40 -5.72 8.95 -0.09
CA PHE A 40 -6.02 10.25 -0.69
C PHE A 40 -6.95 11.12 0.18
N SER A 41 -7.90 10.51 0.89
CA SER A 41 -8.69 11.23 1.90
C SER A 41 -7.81 11.79 3.04
N ALA A 42 -6.83 11.01 3.49
CA ALA A 42 -5.85 11.47 4.48
C ALA A 42 -4.94 12.57 3.91
N TRP A 43 -4.54 12.46 2.65
CA TRP A 43 -3.79 13.51 1.95
C TRP A 43 -4.56 14.83 1.95
N ASP A 44 -5.83 14.82 1.54
CA ASP A 44 -6.64 16.05 1.49
C ASP A 44 -6.84 16.67 2.88
N THR A 45 -7.16 15.83 3.86
CA THR A 45 -7.37 16.23 5.26
C THR A 45 -6.13 16.87 5.88
N HIS A 46 -4.94 16.51 5.39
CA HIS A 46 -3.66 16.97 5.90
C HIS A 46 -2.78 17.61 4.82
N SER A 47 -3.39 18.22 3.80
CA SER A 47 -2.71 18.70 2.58
C SER A 47 -1.54 19.66 2.80
N ASP A 48 -1.40 20.24 4.00
CA ASP A 48 -0.26 21.06 4.43
C ASP A 48 1.00 20.25 4.80
N ARG A 49 0.96 18.91 4.75
CA ARG A 49 2.00 18.06 5.36
C ARG A 49 2.64 16.97 4.51
N PRO A 50 1.90 15.98 3.97
CA PRO A 50 2.50 14.95 3.17
C PRO A 50 3.00 15.61 1.89
N GLN A 51 4.27 15.39 1.57
CA GLN A 51 4.88 15.92 0.35
C GLN A 51 4.94 14.87 -0.74
N LEU A 52 4.91 13.60 -0.35
CA LEU A 52 5.05 12.49 -1.27
C LEU A 52 4.40 11.24 -0.68
N ILE A 53 3.71 10.51 -1.55
CA ILE A 53 3.25 9.15 -1.32
C ILE A 53 3.94 8.29 -2.37
N ASP A 54 4.72 7.32 -1.92
CA ASP A 54 5.29 6.27 -2.74
C ASP A 54 4.49 4.99 -2.50
N MET A 55 3.86 4.47 -3.55
CA MET A 55 3.11 3.21 -3.47
C MET A 55 4.09 2.05 -3.55
N THR A 56 3.92 1.06 -2.67
CA THR A 56 4.91 -0.02 -2.47
C THR A 56 5.41 -0.62 -3.77
N TRP A 57 4.52 -1.25 -4.56
CA TRP A 57 4.88 -1.87 -5.84
C TRP A 57 3.77 -1.72 -6.88
N GLN A 58 4.17 -1.70 -8.15
CA GLN A 58 3.25 -1.69 -9.29
C GLN A 58 2.59 -3.07 -9.50
N TYR A 59 3.35 -4.15 -9.34
CA TYR A 59 2.91 -5.52 -9.61
C TYR A 59 3.08 -6.41 -8.37
N ASP A 60 2.21 -7.40 -8.25
CA ASP A 60 2.41 -8.50 -7.32
C ASP A 60 3.68 -9.28 -7.63
N VAL A 61 4.25 -9.84 -6.59
CA VAL A 61 5.53 -10.56 -6.66
C VAL A 61 5.27 -12.03 -6.94
N ASP A 62 6.09 -12.64 -7.78
CA ASP A 62 5.96 -14.06 -8.08
C ASP A 62 6.28 -14.90 -6.83
N MET A 63 5.64 -16.06 -6.71
CA MET A 63 5.76 -16.86 -5.50
C MET A 63 7.17 -17.42 -5.27
N ALA A 64 8.00 -17.60 -6.30
CA ALA A 64 9.37 -18.07 -6.09
C ALA A 64 10.22 -16.98 -5.41
N THR A 65 10.04 -15.72 -5.81
CA THR A 65 10.67 -14.58 -5.15
C THR A 65 10.14 -14.40 -3.72
N VAL A 66 8.82 -14.50 -3.51
CA VAL A 66 8.22 -14.42 -2.16
C VAL A 66 8.78 -15.50 -1.25
N ASP A 67 8.89 -16.73 -1.74
CA ASP A 67 9.41 -17.86 -0.98
C ASP A 67 10.88 -17.65 -0.58
N GLN A 68 11.69 -17.07 -1.46
CA GLN A 68 13.06 -16.68 -1.12
C GLN A 68 13.09 -15.59 -0.05
N TRP A 69 12.24 -14.57 -0.15
CA TRP A 69 12.17 -13.51 0.86
C TRP A 69 11.73 -14.02 2.23
N VAL A 70 10.80 -14.97 2.30
CA VAL A 70 10.44 -15.62 3.58
C VAL A 70 11.67 -16.23 4.27
N ILE A 71 12.58 -16.83 3.50
CA ILE A 71 13.85 -17.36 4.01
C ILE A 71 14.76 -16.21 4.47
N ASP A 72 14.95 -15.21 3.61
CA ASP A 72 15.87 -14.09 3.86
C ASP A 72 15.45 -13.26 5.09
N PHE A 73 14.14 -13.09 5.30
CA PHE A 73 13.58 -12.43 6.48
C PHE A 73 13.47 -13.36 7.72
N GLY A 74 13.91 -14.61 7.61
CA GLY A 74 13.95 -15.56 8.73
C GLY A 74 12.57 -16.01 9.22
N LEU A 75 11.55 -15.99 8.36
CA LEU A 75 10.18 -16.41 8.70
C LEU A 75 9.82 -17.83 8.24
N SER A 76 10.74 -18.56 7.62
CA SER A 76 10.56 -19.98 7.32
C SER A 76 10.31 -20.81 8.59
N GLY A 77 9.24 -21.60 8.57
CA GLY A 77 8.76 -22.40 9.69
C GLY A 77 8.07 -21.60 10.81
N SER A 78 7.91 -20.29 10.65
CA SER A 78 7.22 -19.46 11.63
C SER A 78 5.70 -19.67 11.58
N ALA A 79 5.02 -19.41 12.70
CA ALA A 79 3.55 -19.49 12.76
C ALA A 79 2.84 -18.47 11.85
N ASN A 80 3.54 -17.44 11.38
CA ASN A 80 3.00 -16.38 10.52
C ASN A 80 3.54 -16.47 9.07
N GLU A 81 4.19 -17.57 8.71
CA GLU A 81 4.82 -17.70 7.38
C GLU A 81 3.80 -17.48 6.26
N MET A 82 2.61 -18.07 6.38
CA MET A 82 1.58 -18.00 5.35
C MET A 82 1.05 -16.57 5.19
N GLU A 83 0.80 -15.88 6.29
CA GLU A 83 0.36 -14.49 6.32
C GLU A 83 1.45 -13.57 5.76
N PHE A 84 2.73 -13.85 6.04
CA PHE A 84 3.83 -13.07 5.50
C PHE A 84 4.01 -13.26 3.99
N ARG A 85 3.84 -14.49 3.49
CA ARG A 85 3.76 -14.76 2.04
C ARG A 85 2.60 -13.98 1.40
N GLY A 86 1.42 -14.02 2.01
CA GLY A 86 0.25 -13.27 1.54
C GLY A 86 0.46 -11.75 1.54
N TYR A 87 1.17 -11.24 2.53
CA TYR A 87 1.54 -9.83 2.62
C TYR A 87 2.49 -9.43 1.48
N LEU A 88 3.61 -10.13 1.33
CA LEU A 88 4.61 -9.82 0.29
C LEU A 88 4.10 -10.10 -1.13
N GLY A 89 3.33 -11.16 -1.33
CA GLY A 89 2.89 -11.52 -2.68
C GLY A 89 1.85 -10.58 -3.27
N ALA A 90 1.05 -9.91 -2.41
CA ALA A 90 -0.20 -9.28 -2.84
C ALA A 90 -0.26 -7.75 -2.65
N LEU A 91 0.88 -7.07 -2.52
CA LEU A 91 0.96 -5.61 -2.34
C LEU A 91 0.83 -4.81 -3.64
N GLY A 92 1.01 -5.44 -4.80
CA GLY A 92 0.95 -4.77 -6.09
C GLY A 92 -0.43 -4.25 -6.41
N LEU A 93 -0.48 -3.13 -7.15
CA LEU A 93 -1.72 -2.57 -7.72
C LEU A 93 -2.19 -3.33 -8.98
N SER A 94 -1.32 -4.16 -9.55
CA SER A 94 -1.60 -5.12 -10.62
C SER A 94 -1.17 -6.51 -10.17
N ASN A 95 -1.77 -7.55 -10.73
CA ASN A 95 -1.33 -8.93 -10.55
C ASN A 95 0.05 -9.14 -11.21
N ASN A 96 0.72 -10.23 -10.84
CA ASN A 96 2.07 -10.55 -11.34
C ASN A 96 2.11 -10.75 -12.87
N ASP A 97 1.01 -11.21 -13.46
CA ASP A 97 0.85 -11.39 -14.92
C ASP A 97 0.57 -10.08 -15.68
N GLY A 98 0.52 -8.95 -14.96
CA GLY A 98 0.24 -7.63 -15.50
C GLY A 98 -1.25 -7.29 -15.63
N THR A 99 -2.17 -8.21 -15.29
CA THR A 99 -3.60 -7.86 -15.22
C THR A 99 -3.85 -6.87 -14.10
N GLU A 100 -4.66 -5.85 -14.35
CA GLU A 100 -4.89 -4.78 -13.40
C GLU A 100 -5.82 -5.22 -12.28
N LYS A 101 -5.52 -4.81 -11.04
CA LYS A 101 -6.47 -4.90 -9.94
C LYS A 101 -7.33 -3.63 -9.88
N PRO A 102 -8.51 -3.69 -9.24
CA PRO A 102 -9.33 -2.51 -8.97
C PRO A 102 -8.58 -1.35 -8.30
N ALA A 103 -7.53 -1.63 -7.52
CA ALA A 103 -6.74 -0.61 -6.84
C ALA A 103 -6.00 0.32 -7.82
N LEU A 104 -5.52 -0.19 -8.95
CA LEU A 104 -4.85 0.65 -9.96
C LEU A 104 -5.85 1.62 -10.62
N GLN A 105 -7.05 1.14 -10.96
CA GLN A 105 -8.09 2.02 -11.48
C GLN A 105 -8.49 3.07 -10.43
N ARG A 106 -8.65 2.68 -9.17
CA ARG A 106 -8.96 3.64 -8.11
C ARG A 106 -7.86 4.69 -7.94
N LEU A 107 -6.59 4.32 -8.07
CA LEU A 107 -5.49 5.29 -8.06
C LEU A 107 -5.66 6.32 -9.18
N ARG A 108 -5.93 5.89 -10.41
CA ARG A 108 -6.19 6.80 -11.54
C ARG A 108 -7.36 7.73 -11.27
N ASP A 109 -8.45 7.20 -10.70
CA ASP A 109 -9.64 8.00 -10.37
C ASP A 109 -9.30 9.10 -9.33
N GLU A 110 -8.52 8.78 -8.30
CA GLU A 110 -8.09 9.77 -7.29
C GLU A 110 -7.15 10.84 -7.87
N LEU A 111 -6.26 10.45 -8.78
CA LEU A 111 -5.37 11.37 -9.48
C LEU A 111 -6.18 12.32 -10.39
N GLN A 112 -7.10 11.76 -11.18
CA GLN A 112 -7.99 12.53 -12.05
C GLN A 112 -8.87 13.50 -11.25
N ALA A 113 -9.41 13.10 -10.10
CA ALA A 113 -10.22 13.95 -9.24
C ALA A 113 -9.46 15.20 -8.72
N ARG A 114 -8.13 15.19 -8.79
CA ARG A 114 -7.25 16.30 -8.37
C ARG A 114 -6.52 16.96 -9.55
N ASP A 115 -6.91 16.62 -10.78
CA ASP A 115 -6.25 17.06 -12.02
C ASP A 115 -4.75 16.72 -12.09
N TRP A 116 -4.33 15.66 -11.39
CA TRP A 116 -2.97 15.14 -11.42
C TRP A 116 -2.82 14.14 -12.56
N ASN A 117 -2.70 14.65 -13.78
CA ASN A 117 -2.56 13.80 -14.95
C ASN A 117 -1.13 13.25 -15.06
N ILE A 118 -1.02 11.95 -15.38
CA ILE A 118 0.22 11.26 -15.73
C ILE A 118 0.26 11.01 -17.24
#